data_AF-A0A951V9H0-F1
#
_entry.id   AF-A0A951V9H0-F1
#
_cell.length_a   1.000
_cell.length_b   1.000
_cell.length_c   1.000
_cell.angle_alpha   90.00
_cell.angle_beta   90.00
_cell.angle_gamma   90.00
#
_symmetry.space_group_name_H-M   'P 1'
#
loop_
_entity.id
_entity.type
_entity.pdbx_description
1 polymer ?
#
loop_
_entity_poly.entity_id
_entity_poly.type
_entity_poly.pdbx_seq_one_letter_code
_entity_poly.pdbx_strand_id
1 'polypeptide(L)' 'MSTFYCENCRITFEDSQGLKKEYQDYIYGPCWKYIAYCPECKQESSEKREPKPGKAKSDLSMECGSGGCQGPACSRF' A
#
# COMPACT_ATOMS: atom_id res chain seq x y z
N MET A 1 8.21 -17.24 -6.20
CA MET A 1 9.07 -16.07 -6.06
C MET A 1 8.15 -14.89 -5.79
N SER A 2 8.35 -14.18 -4.70
CA SER A 2 7.55 -12.99 -4.40
C SER A 2 8.24 -11.77 -4.98
N THR A 3 7.45 -10.82 -5.48
CA THR A 3 7.95 -9.57 -6.02
C THR A 3 7.99 -8.51 -4.93
N PHE A 4 9.12 -7.82 -4.79
CA PHE A 4 9.33 -6.75 -3.84
C PHE A 4 9.65 -5.44 -4.57
N TYR A 5 9.25 -4.32 -3.99
CA TYR A 5 9.52 -3.00 -4.54
C TYR A 5 10.32 -2.17 -3.53
N CYS A 6 11.50 -1.71 -3.95
CA CYS A 6 12.31 -0.81 -3.15
C CYS A 6 11.96 0.64 -3.50
N GLU A 7 11.41 1.40 -2.55
CA GLU A 7 11.04 2.81 -2.79
C GLU A 7 12.25 3.72 -2.97
N ASN A 8 13.39 3.37 -2.36
CA ASN A 8 14.61 4.16 -2.43
C ASN A 8 15.31 4.02 -3.80
N CYS A 9 15.49 2.79 -4.27
CA CYS A 9 16.08 2.52 -5.59
C CYS A 9 15.05 2.63 -6.73
N ARG A 10 13.75 2.64 -6.40
CA ARG A 10 12.61 2.56 -7.34
C ARG A 10 12.70 1.37 -8.28
N ILE A 11 13.29 0.28 -7.81
CA ILE A 11 13.43 -0.98 -8.55
C ILE A 11 12.46 -2.02 -8.01
N THR A 12 11.99 -2.87 -8.91
CA THR A 12 11.26 -4.08 -8.58
C THR A 12 12.22 -5.24 -8.68
N PHE A 13 12.24 -6.12 -7.68
CA PHE A 13 13.11 -7.29 -7.66
C PHE A 13 12.35 -8.50 -7.13
N GLU A 14 12.78 -9.68 -7.54
CA GLU A 14 12.19 -10.94 -7.11
C GLU A 14 13.10 -11.59 -6.09
N ASP A 15 12.51 -12.04 -4.98
CA ASP A 15 13.25 -12.78 -3.96
C ASP A 15 12.54 -14.10 -3.66
N SER A 16 13.33 -15.17 -3.58
CA SER A 16 12.83 -16.52 -3.32
C SER A 16 12.76 -16.84 -1.82
N GLN A 17 13.51 -16.10 -0.99
CA GLN A 17 13.67 -16.39 0.42
C GLN A 17 12.73 -15.58 1.31
N GLY A 18 12.27 -14.41 0.86
CA GLY A 18 11.21 -13.59 1.46
C GLY A 18 11.05 -13.79 2.97
N LEU A 19 11.74 -12.99 3.78
CA LEU A 19 11.74 -13.14 5.24
C LEU A 19 10.35 -12.81 5.79
N LYS A 20 9.73 -13.78 6.46
CA LYS A 20 8.49 -13.55 7.20
C LYS A 20 8.82 -12.76 8.47
N LYS A 21 8.37 -11.50 8.53
CA LYS A 21 8.50 -10.63 9.69
C LYS A 21 7.18 -10.52 10.42
N GLU A 22 7.17 -10.97 11.66
CA GLU A 22 6.02 -10.85 12.56
C GLU A 22 6.05 -9.47 13.21
N TYR A 23 4.87 -8.87 13.36
CA TYR A 23 4.69 -7.57 14.01
C TYR A 23 3.36 -7.56 14.76
N GLN A 24 3.30 -6.79 15.85
CA GLN A 24 2.07 -6.64 16.61
C GLN A 24 1.38 -5.34 16.18
N ASP A 25 0.23 -5.48 15.52
CA ASP A 25 -0.63 -4.35 15.22
C ASP A 25 -1.50 -4.03 16.44
N TYR A 26 -1.63 -2.75 16.78
CA TYR A 26 -2.39 -2.34 17.96
C TYR A 26 -3.90 -2.56 17.80
N ILE A 27 -4.41 -2.51 16.56
CA ILE A 27 -5.84 -2.63 16.25
C ILE A 27 -6.19 -4.09 15.98
N TYR A 28 -5.36 -4.79 15.20
CA TYR A 28 -5.66 -6.13 14.69
C TYR A 28 -4.92 -7.27 15.41
N GLY A 29 -3.99 -6.96 16.31
CA GLY A 29 -3.22 -7.95 17.07
C GLY A 29 -2.00 -8.51 16.31
N PRO A 30 -1.54 -9.73 16.61
CA PRO A 30 -0.35 -10.30 16.00
C PRO A 30 -0.57 -10.54 14.49
N CYS A 31 0.27 -9.90 13.69
CA CYS A 31 0.24 -9.94 12.23
C CYS A 31 1.62 -10.30 11.67
N TRP A 32 1.69 -10.54 10.36
CA TRP A 32 2.95 -10.86 9.69
C TRP A 32 2.97 -10.33 8.26
N LYS A 33 4.16 -9.97 7.78
CA LYS A 33 4.42 -9.55 6.40
C LYS A 33 5.67 -10.21 5.86
N TYR A 34 5.73 -10.43 4.54
CA TYR A 34 6.97 -10.80 3.87
C TYR A 34 7.78 -9.54 3.56
N ILE A 35 9.07 -9.59 3.87
CA ILE A 35 10.04 -8.55 3.55
C ILE A 35 11.22 -9.15 2.81
N ALA A 36 11.87 -8.33 1.98
CA ALA A 36 13.16 -8.64 1.38
C ALA A 36 14.06 -7.41 1.46
N TYR A 37 15.38 -7.64 1.42
CA TYR A 37 16.36 -6.56 1.42
C TYR A 37 16.75 -6.25 -0.02
N CYS A 38 16.67 -4.98 -0.41
CA CYS A 38 17.08 -4.55 -1.73
C CYS A 38 18.56 -4.92 -1.98
N PRO A 39 18.92 -5.53 -3.12
CA PRO A 39 20.30 -5.93 -3.40
C PRO A 39 21.26 -4.73 -3.46
N GLU A 40 20.77 -3.58 -3.93
CA GLU A 40 21.53 -2.34 -4.14
C GLU A 40 21.74 -1.55 -2.84
N CYS A 41 20.66 -1.22 -2.13
CA CYS A 41 20.72 -0.32 -0.96
C CYS A 41 20.55 -1.02 0.39
N LYS A 42 20.31 -2.34 0.40
CA LYS A 42 20.09 -3.16 1.60
C LYS A 42 18.92 -2.69 2.49
N GLN A 43 18.01 -1.88 1.97
CA GLN A 43 16.84 -1.41 2.70
C GLN A 43 15.70 -2.46 2.69
N GLU A 44 14.97 -2.55 3.81
CA GLU A 44 13.78 -3.39 3.94
C GLU A 44 12.72 -2.94 2.93
N SER A 45 12.30 -3.86 2.07
CA SER A 45 11.26 -3.65 1.07
C SER A 45 10.13 -4.65 1.32
N SER A 46 8.89 -4.17 1.25
CA SER A 46 7.69 -4.99 1.47
C SER A 46 7.31 -5.73 0.19
N GLU A 47 6.67 -6.89 0.34
CA GLU A 47 6.07 -7.59 -0.81
C GLU A 47 5.10 -6.65 -1.54
N LYS A 48 5.28 -6.53 -2.86
CA LYS A 48 4.38 -5.77 -3.72
C LYS A 48 3.10 -6.57 -3.89
N ARG A 49 2.11 -6.31 -3.05
CA ARG A 49 0.75 -6.80 -3.24
C ARG A 49 -0.03 -5.79 -4.05
N GLU A 50 -0.42 -6.16 -5.25
CA GLU A 50 -1.42 -5.39 -5.98
C GLU A 50 -2.71 -5.39 -5.15
N PRO A 51 -3.34 -4.22 -4.91
CA PRO A 51 -4.67 -4.21 -4.33
C PRO A 51 -5.55 -5.02 -5.26
N LYS A 52 -6.10 -6.13 -4.76
CA LYS A 52 -7.07 -6.91 -5.53
C LYS A 52 -8.13 -5.93 -6.01
N PRO A 53 -8.45 -5.86 -7.32
CA PRO A 53 -9.56 -5.05 -7.78
C PRO A 53 -10.78 -5.53 -7.00
N GLY A 54 -11.19 -4.73 -6.01
CA GLY A 54 -12.35 -5.06 -5.22
C GLY A 54 -13.51 -5.15 -6.19
N LYS A 55 -14.22 -6.28 -6.20
CA LYS A 55 -15.63 -6.19 -6.54
C LYS A 55 -16.16 -5.12 -5.61
N ALA A 56 -16.55 -3.98 -6.16
CA ALA A 56 -17.22 -2.91 -5.45
C ALA A 56 -18.36 -3.57 -4.68
N LYS A 57 -18.16 -3.84 -3.39
CA LYS A 57 -19.26 -4.13 -2.49
C LYS A 57 -19.93 -2.78 -2.29
N SER A 58 -20.92 -2.57 -3.15
CA SER A 58 -22.11 -1.78 -2.87
C SER A 58 -22.43 -1.86 -1.37
N ASP A 59 -22.78 -0.70 -0.82
CA ASP A 59 -23.34 -0.56 0.52
C ASP A 59 -22.34 -0.67 1.70
N LEU A 60 -21.38 0.24 1.72
CA LEU A 60 -21.20 1.00 2.96
C LEU A 60 -21.65 2.41 2.61
N SER A 61 -22.79 2.83 3.15
CA SER A 61 -23.24 4.21 3.16
C SER A 61 -22.10 5.06 3.72
N MET A 62 -21.27 5.56 2.82
CA MET A 62 -20.48 6.74 3.02
C MET A 62 -21.51 7.84 3.24
N GLU A 63 -21.72 8.21 4.49
CA GLU A 63 -21.90 9.62 4.81
C GLU A 63 -20.61 10.34 4.44
N CYS A 64 -20.41 10.46 3.12
CA CYS A 64 -19.60 11.48 2.49
C CYS A 64 -20.38 12.77 2.74
N GLY A 65 -20.20 13.33 3.93
CA GLY A 65 -20.48 14.72 4.23
C GLY A 65 -19.65 15.57 3.27
N SER A 66 -20.25 15.81 2.11
CA SER A 66 -19.74 16.60 1.01
C SER A 66 -19.74 18.05 1.48
N GLY A 67 -18.62 18.47 2.08
CA GLY A 67 -18.43 19.79 2.65
C GLY A 67 -17.27 20.55 2.01
N GLY A 68 -17.26 20.64 0.68
CA GLY A 68 -16.71 21.81 -0.03
C GLY A 68 -15.19 21.93 -0.16
N CYS A 69 -14.70 21.60 -1.36
CA CYS A 69 -13.62 22.37 -1.97
C CYS A 69 -14.04 23.86 -2.02
N GLN A 70 -13.42 24.74 -1.23
CA GLN A 70 -13.50 26.18 -1.44
C GLN A 70 -12.52 26.58 -2.53
N GLY A 71 -13.02 26.62 -3.76
CA GLY A 71 -12.35 27.25 -4.88
C GLY A 71 -13.08 26.98 -6.19
N PRO A 72 -13.88 27.92 -6.72
CA PRO A 72 -14.25 27.88 -8.11
C PRO A 72 -13.18 28.61 -8.93
N ALA A 73 -12.44 27.86 -9.75
CA ALA A 73 -11.90 28.42 -10.97
C ALA A 73 -13.05 28.55 -11.99
N CYS A 74 -12.99 29.61 -12.81
CA CYS A 74 -13.75 29.87 -14.05
C CYS A 74 -15.09 30.68 -13.98
N SER A 75 -14.92 32.00 -14.13
CA SER A 75 -15.52 32.98 -15.08
C SER A 75 -17.01 33.08 -15.43
N ARG A 76 -17.44 34.36 -15.55
CA ARG A 76 -18.54 34.96 -16.37
C ARG A 76 -19.96 34.67 -15.85
N PHE A 77 -20.76 35.65 -15.42
CA PHE A 77 -21.22 36.85 -16.14
C PHE A 77 -21.63 37.95 -15.15
#